data_AF-A0A741AVL6-F1
#
_entry.id   AF-A0A741AVL6-F1
#
_cell.length_a   1.000
_cell.length_b   1.000
_cell.length_c   1.000
_cell.angle_alpha   90.00
_cell.angle_beta   90.00
_cell.angle_gamma   90.00
#
_symmetry.space_group_name_H-M   'P 1'
#
loop_
_entity.id
_entity.type
_entity.pdbx_description
1 polymer ?
#
loop_
_entity_poly.entity_id
_entity_poly.type
_entity_poly.pdbx_seq_one_letter_code
_entity_poly.pdbx_strand_id
1 'polypeptide(L)'
;YGADDPRRCSGNSVSEVLENIKNNIDAFLALPPETKAERKYRRDIQLAEKQEKDRINETAIRPFRKATYTHFPEYIDPRLRNYRSRYGAISND
;
A
#
# COMPACT_ATOMS: atom_id res chain seq x y z
N TYR A 1 -35.59 -8.49 -6.26
CA TYR A 1 -35.09 -7.59 -5.22
C TYR A 1 -35.21 -6.16 -5.73
N GLY A 2 -36.00 -5.32 -5.06
CA GLY A 2 -36.38 -3.98 -5.51
C GLY A 2 -35.37 -2.89 -5.12
N ALA A 3 -35.62 -1.65 -5.55
CA ALA A 3 -34.74 -0.50 -5.34
C ALA A 3 -34.55 -0.12 -3.85
N ASP A 4 -35.44 -0.60 -2.96
CA ASP A 4 -35.45 -0.27 -1.53
C ASP A 4 -34.61 -1.23 -0.65
N ASP A 5 -33.74 -2.06 -1.24
CA ASP A 5 -32.87 -2.96 -0.45
C ASP A 5 -31.80 -2.13 0.30
N PRO A 6 -31.78 -2.14 1.65
CA PRO A 6 -30.81 -1.38 2.44
C PRO A 6 -29.36 -1.83 2.24
N ARG A 7 -29.10 -2.96 1.57
CA ARG A 7 -27.75 -3.38 1.16
C ARG A 7 -27.24 -2.67 -0.10
N ARG A 8 -28.10 -1.95 -0.83
CA ARG A 8 -27.71 -1.19 -2.03
C ARG A 8 -27.30 0.22 -1.62
N CYS A 9 -26.00 0.42 -1.39
CA CYS A 9 -25.43 1.71 -0.98
C CYS A 9 -25.41 2.78 -2.07
N SER A 10 -25.70 2.45 -3.33
CA SER A 10 -25.55 3.35 -4.47
C SER A 10 -26.80 4.15 -4.84
N GLY A 11 -27.98 3.88 -4.24
CA GLY A 11 -29.25 4.53 -4.59
C GLY A 11 -29.83 4.18 -5.98
N ASN A 12 -28.98 3.74 -6.92
CA ASN A 12 -29.36 3.46 -8.31
C ASN A 12 -30.01 2.07 -8.49
N SER A 13 -30.94 1.95 -9.43
CA SER A 13 -31.54 0.66 -9.82
C SER A 13 -30.52 -0.27 -10.50
N VAL A 14 -30.76 -1.59 -10.54
CA VAL A 14 -29.82 -2.53 -11.22
C VAL A 14 -29.75 -2.20 -12.71
N SER A 15 -30.91 -1.91 -13.31
CA SER A 15 -31.05 -1.50 -14.70
C SER A 15 -30.24 -0.24 -15.02
N GLU A 16 -30.29 0.77 -14.16
CA GLU A 16 -29.56 2.02 -14.35
C GLU A 16 -28.04 1.83 -14.28
N VAL A 17 -27.55 0.99 -13.37
CA VAL A 17 -26.13 0.63 -13.32
C VAL A 17 -25.70 -0.08 -14.61
N LEU A 18 -26.52 -1.03 -15.09
CA LEU A 18 -26.22 -1.77 -16.32
C LEU A 18 -26.27 -0.87 -17.56
N GLU A 19 -27.21 0.07 -17.61
CA GLU A 19 -27.31 1.05 -18.69
C GLU A 19 -26.13 2.00 -18.70
N ASN A 20 -25.68 2.47 -17.53
CA ASN A 20 -24.47 3.28 -17.41
C ASN A 20 -23.21 2.53 -17.85
N ILE A 21 -23.08 1.25 -17.49
CA ILE A 21 -21.97 0.40 -17.95
C ILE A 21 -22.01 0.26 -19.46
N LYS A 22 -23.19 -0.04 -20.04
CA LYS A 22 -23.37 -0.15 -21.48
C LYS A 22 -22.96 1.14 -22.19
N ASN A 23 -23.49 2.29 -21.75
CA ASN A 23 -23.19 3.58 -22.36
C ASN A 23 -21.68 3.92 -22.31
N ASN A 24 -20.99 3.57 -21.23
CA ASN A 24 -19.55 3.78 -21.11
C ASN A 24 -18.76 2.88 -22.07
N ILE A 25 -19.16 1.61 -22.22
CA ILE A 25 -18.52 0.67 -23.15
C ILE A 25 -18.78 1.11 -24.60
N ASP A 26 -20.02 1.47 -24.93
CA ASP A 26 -20.40 1.95 -26.26
C ASP A 26 -19.63 3.22 -26.62
N ALA A 27 -19.49 4.17 -25.68
CA ALA A 27 -18.69 5.37 -25.86
C ALA A 27 -17.21 5.03 -26.10
N PHE A 28 -16.64 4.08 -25.36
CA PHE A 28 -15.26 3.64 -25.55
C PHE A 28 -15.03 2.96 -26.90
N LEU A 29 -15.97 2.11 -27.33
CA LEU A 29 -15.90 1.42 -28.63
C LEU A 29 -16.10 2.38 -29.81
N ALA A 30 -16.85 3.46 -29.61
CA ALA A 30 -17.03 4.51 -30.60
C ALA A 30 -15.78 5.39 -30.77
N LEU A 31 -14.84 5.39 -29.82
CA LEU A 31 -13.60 6.14 -29.96
C LEU A 31 -12.74 5.57 -31.10
N PRO A 32 -12.15 6.43 -31.95
CA PRO A 32 -11.24 5.97 -32.97
C PRO A 32 -10.03 5.28 -32.31
N PRO A 33 -9.51 4.20 -32.92
CA PRO A 33 -8.34 3.52 -32.38
C PRO A 33 -7.15 4.49 -32.37
N GLU A 34 -6.44 4.54 -31.25
CA GLU A 34 -5.25 5.39 -31.11
C GLU A 34 -4.24 5.15 -32.24
N THR A 35 -3.75 6.26 -32.79
CA THR A 35 -2.66 6.24 -33.75
C THR A 35 -1.39 5.70 -33.11
N LYS A 36 -0.46 5.19 -33.93
CA LYS A 36 0.83 4.67 -33.43
C LYS A 36 1.62 5.75 -32.66
N ALA A 37 1.50 7.01 -33.05
CA ALA A 37 2.19 8.13 -32.42
C ALA A 37 1.64 8.44 -31.02
N GLU A 38 0.32 8.55 -30.88
CA GLU A 38 -0.35 8.77 -29.58
C GLU A 38 -0.06 7.62 -28.61
N ARG A 39 -0.11 6.37 -29.11
CA ARG A 39 0.21 5.19 -28.30
C ARG A 39 1.66 5.22 -27.80
N LYS A 40 2.60 5.63 -28.64
CA LYS A 40 4.01 5.79 -28.27
C LYS A 40 4.16 6.88 -27.21
N TYR A 41 3.55 8.05 -27.43
CA TYR A 41 3.60 9.17 -26.50
C TYR A 41 3.06 8.78 -25.11
N ARG A 42 1.91 8.11 -25.04
CA ARG A 42 1.36 7.60 -23.79
C ARG A 42 2.29 6.61 -23.08
N ARG A 43 2.92 5.69 -23.83
CA ARG A 43 3.89 4.75 -23.27
C ARG A 43 5.13 5.44 -22.73
N ASP A 44 5.63 6.45 -23.44
CA ASP A 44 6.80 7.22 -23.03
C ASP A 44 6.53 7.95 -21.69
N ILE A 45 5.33 8.51 -21.51
CA ILE A 45 4.88 9.11 -20.23
C ILE A 45 4.84 8.07 -19.11
N GLN A 46 4.14 6.96 -19.32
CA GLN A 46 4.02 5.89 -18.31
C GLN A 46 5.39 5.35 -17.87
N LEU A 47 6.33 5.27 -18.81
CA LEU A 47 7.68 4.82 -18.53
C LEU A 47 8.43 5.84 -17.65
N ALA A 48 8.29 7.14 -17.95
CA ALA A 48 8.90 8.20 -17.13
C ALA A 48 8.34 8.21 -15.70
N GLU A 49 7.01 8.14 -15.54
CA GLU A 49 6.34 8.07 -14.23
C GLU A 49 6.79 6.85 -13.42
N LYS A 50 6.90 5.70 -14.08
CA LYS A 50 7.39 4.47 -13.45
C LYS A 50 8.84 4.64 -12.98
N GLN A 51 9.72 5.17 -13.83
CA GLN A 51 11.13 5.39 -13.47
C GLN A 51 11.29 6.37 -12.30
N GLU A 52 10.47 7.42 -12.25
CA GLU A 52 10.44 8.33 -11.11
C GLU A 52 10.01 7.63 -9.83
N LYS A 53 8.92 6.86 -9.88
CA LYS A 53 8.44 6.07 -8.75
C LYS A 53 9.47 5.05 -8.27
N ASP A 54 10.16 4.37 -9.18
CA ASP A 54 11.19 3.38 -8.85
C ASP A 54 12.39 4.04 -8.17
N ARG A 55 12.87 5.20 -8.67
CA ARG A 55 13.93 5.98 -8.01
C ARG A 55 13.54 6.43 -6.60
N ILE A 56 12.30 6.89 -6.41
CA ILE A 56 11.78 7.23 -5.08
C ILE A 56 11.75 5.99 -4.19
N ASN A 57 11.34 4.82 -4.70
CA ASN A 57 11.27 3.59 -3.92
C ASN A 57 12.64 3.01 -3.55
N GLU A 58 13.67 3.26 -4.37
CA GLU A 58 15.06 2.88 -4.11
C GLU A 58 15.71 3.80 -3.05
N THR A 59 15.43 5.10 -3.13
CA THR A 59 16.01 6.11 -2.23
C THR A 59 15.22 6.29 -0.93
N ALA A 60 13.93 5.93 -0.91
CA ALA A 60 13.13 5.96 0.29
C ALA A 60 13.74 5.00 1.32
N ILE A 61 14.01 5.52 2.52
CA ILE A 61 14.27 4.71 3.70
C ILE A 61 13.00 3.89 3.93
N ARG A 62 12.97 2.68 3.37
CA ARG A 62 11.95 1.70 3.72
C ARG A 62 12.08 1.53 5.22
N PRO A 63 10.99 1.62 6.00
CA PRO A 63 11.08 1.30 7.42
C PRO A 63 11.74 -0.08 7.49
N PHE A 64 12.89 -0.15 8.16
CA PHE A 64 13.52 -1.43 8.46
C PHE A 64 12.40 -2.33 8.93
N ARG A 65 12.22 -3.51 8.30
CA ARG A 65 11.30 -4.52 8.82
C ARG A 65 11.59 -4.56 10.32
N LYS A 66 10.63 -4.11 11.14
CA LYS A 66 10.80 -4.04 12.59
C LYS A 66 11.41 -5.39 12.97
N ALA A 67 12.59 -5.38 13.58
CA ALA A 67 13.21 -6.61 14.02
C ALA A 67 12.13 -7.37 14.80
N THR A 68 11.82 -8.59 14.38
CA THR A 68 10.82 -9.44 15.05
C THR A 68 11.20 -9.74 16.50
N TYR A 69 12.42 -9.37 16.90
CA TYR A 69 12.88 -9.30 18.27
C TYR A 69 12.32 -8.05 18.96
N THR A 70 11.10 -8.18 19.50
CA THR A 70 10.50 -7.19 20.41
C THR A 70 11.14 -7.16 21.79
N HIS A 71 12.06 -8.07 22.07
CA HIS A 71 12.76 -8.18 23.34
C HIS A 71 14.25 -8.27 23.03
N PHE A 72 15.03 -7.31 23.52
CA PHE A 72 16.44 -7.59 23.79
C PHE A 72 16.44 -8.81 24.72
N PRO A 73 17.21 -9.88 24.45
CA PRO A 73 17.45 -10.84 25.51
C PRO A 73 18.18 -10.07 26.61
N GLU A 74 17.43 -9.67 27.64
CA GLU A 74 17.97 -9.24 28.93
C GLU A 74 18.58 -10.46 29.61
N TYR A 75 19.54 -11.09 28.93
CA TYR A 75 20.41 -12.06 29.55
C TYR A 75 21.48 -11.24 30.25
N ILE A 76 21.14 -10.73 31.43
CA ILE A 76 22.15 -10.32 32.40
C ILE A 76 23.03 -11.56 32.58
N ASP A 77 24.30 -11.47 32.16
CA ASP A 77 25.26 -12.56 32.34
C ASP A 77 25.16 -13.04 33.80
N PRO A 78 24.97 -14.35 34.08
CA PRO A 78 24.88 -14.88 35.44
C PRO A 78 26.03 -14.43 36.35
N ARG A 79 27.20 -14.09 35.78
CA ARG A 79 28.34 -13.51 36.50
C ARG A 79 28.07 -12.10 37.03
N LEU A 80 27.24 -11.32 36.33
CA LEU A 80 26.84 -9.97 36.71
C LEU A 80 25.73 -9.94 37.75
N ARG A 81 25.05 -11.07 37.97
CA ARG A 81 23.97 -11.20 38.97
C ARG A 81 24.43 -10.91 40.41
N ASN A 82 25.71 -11.14 40.70
CA ASN A 82 26.35 -10.86 41.99
C ASN A 82 27.37 -9.71 41.91
N TYR A 83 27.42 -8.97 40.78
CA TYR A 83 28.36 -7.87 40.62
C TYR A 83 27.95 -6.69 41.47
N ARG A 84 28.60 -6.53 42.64
CA ARG A 84 28.51 -5.30 43.44
C ARG A 84 29.38 -4.24 42.78
N SER A 85 28.76 -3.35 42.03
CA SER A 85 29.43 -2.16 41.54
C SER A 85 29.89 -1.27 42.71
N ARG A 86 30.82 -0.34 42.48
CA ARG A 86 31.21 0.69 43.47
C ARG A 86 30.05 1.55 43.96
N TYR A 87 28.90 1.51 43.29
CA TYR A 87 27.69 2.27 43.62
C TYR A 87 26.61 1.43 44.34
N GLY A 88 26.94 0.21 44.78
CA GLY A 88 26.01 -0.67 45.50
C GLY A 88 25.48 -1.82 44.65
N ALA A 89 24.73 -2.72 45.29
CA ALA A 89 24.09 -3.86 44.64
C ALA A 89 22.95 -3.35 43.74
N ILE A 90 22.88 -3.87 42.52
CA ILE A 90 21.72 -3.65 41.66
C ILE A 90 20.57 -4.46 42.25
N SER A 91 19.65 -3.78 42.92
CA SER A 91 18.39 -4.35 43.39
C SER A 91 17.54 -4.72 42.18
N ASN A 92 17.09 -5.98 42.11
CA ASN A 92 16.07 -6.43 41.14
C ASN A 92 14.76 -6.62 41.91
N ASP A 93 14.13 -5.52 42.32
CA ASP A 93 12.70 -5.51 42.60
C ASP A 93 11.96 -5.03 41.35
#